data_AF-A0A7E5WR07-F1
#
_entry.id   AF-A0A7E5WR07-F1
#
_cell.length_a   1.000
_cell.length_b   1.000
_cell.length_c   1.000
_cell.angle_alpha   90.00
_cell.angle_beta   90.00
_cell.angle_gamma   90.00
#
_symmetry.space_group_name_H-M   'P 1'
#
loop_
_entity.id
_entity.type
_entity.pdbx_description
1 polymer ?
#
loop_
_entity_poly.entity_id
_entity_poly.type
_entity_poly.pdbx_seq_one_letter_code
_entity_poly.pdbx_strand_id
1 'polypeptide(L)'
;MYRQLFFINFLLVLSDFCVCQVMQFGECAVVRPMVLFEVDRFTGQWFVIERFPNWYENDGACAYQRIQYCARRIEIEHAYVKDGIQYILHMNSSYTPGAEAVFGVQENSVDLVGMPLTVVSTDYTNYAVVHGCRYDAGLRLKYISAWILSREPTLPEDLLKQARNQLTSIPFANAAYLKSVDQNEDKCKSYWTAHVTAVNINKDELK
;
A
#
# COMPACT_ATOMS: atom_id res chain seq x y z
N MET A 1 26.01 3.75 -39.80
CA MET A 1 26.02 4.31 -38.43
C MET A 1 24.71 5.01 -38.04
N TYR A 2 24.13 5.90 -38.86
CA TYR A 2 22.84 6.56 -38.53
C TYR A 2 21.64 5.62 -38.33
N ARG A 3 21.63 4.46 -39.00
CA ARG A 3 20.54 3.48 -38.90
C ARG A 3 20.48 2.77 -37.53
N GLN A 4 21.61 2.58 -36.84
CA GLN A 4 21.64 1.98 -35.50
C GLN A 4 21.28 2.99 -34.40
N LEU A 5 21.66 4.26 -34.57
CA LEU A 5 21.30 5.35 -33.65
C LEU A 5 19.78 5.62 -33.60
N PHE A 6 19.08 5.42 -34.72
CA PHE A 6 17.61 5.56 -34.78
C PHE A 6 16.89 4.43 -34.03
N PHE A 7 17.39 3.20 -34.11
CA PHE A 7 16.83 2.06 -33.37
C PHE A 7 17.03 2.19 -31.85
N ILE A 8 18.17 2.72 -31.40
CA ILE A 8 18.43 2.95 -29.96
C ILE A 8 17.52 4.07 -29.41
N ASN A 9 17.29 5.14 -30.17
CA ASN A 9 16.35 6.19 -29.77
C ASN A 9 14.89 5.70 -29.77
N PHE A 10 14.50 4.83 -30.72
CA PHE A 10 13.15 4.26 -30.74
C PHE A 10 12.89 3.27 -29.58
N LEU A 11 13.93 2.52 -29.16
CA LEU A 11 13.86 1.63 -27.99
C LEU A 11 13.75 2.38 -26.65
N LEU A 12 14.35 3.57 -26.53
CA LEU A 12 14.24 4.40 -25.32
C LEU A 12 12.90 5.14 -25.19
N VAL A 13 12.16 5.31 -26.30
CA VAL A 13 10.85 5.99 -26.33
C VAL A 13 9.68 5.02 -26.06
N LEU A 14 9.89 3.70 -26.16
CA LEU A 14 8.86 2.67 -25.94
C LEU A 14 8.91 2.02 -24.56
N SER A 15 9.83 2.43 -23.69
CA SER A 15 9.77 2.04 -22.29
C SER A 15 8.75 2.92 -21.58
N ASP A 16 7.47 2.56 -21.65
CA ASP A 16 6.52 3.00 -20.64
C ASP A 16 7.04 2.48 -19.29
N PHE A 17 7.74 3.36 -18.57
CA PHE A 17 8.15 3.11 -17.20
C PHE A 17 6.88 3.14 -16.33
N CYS A 18 6.19 2.01 -16.26
CA CYS A 18 5.17 1.81 -15.26
C CYS A 18 5.87 1.72 -13.89
N VAL A 19 5.78 2.79 -13.09
CA VAL A 19 6.24 2.76 -11.69
C VAL A 19 5.27 1.88 -10.93
N CYS A 20 5.70 0.64 -10.72
CA CYS A 20 4.95 -0.40 -10.02
C CYS A 20 5.24 -0.41 -8.51
N GLN A 21 6.27 0.31 -8.07
CA GLN A 21 6.67 0.44 -6.65
C GLN A 21 7.53 1.68 -6.46
N VAL A 22 7.33 2.44 -5.38
CA VAL A 22 8.26 3.53 -5.02
C VAL A 22 9.50 2.94 -4.35
N MET A 23 10.65 3.13 -5.00
CA MET A 23 11.96 2.72 -4.50
C MET A 23 12.90 3.92 -4.46
N GLN A 24 13.72 4.01 -3.41
CA GLN A 24 14.69 5.08 -3.24
C GLN A 24 15.97 4.57 -2.58
N PHE A 25 17.07 5.30 -2.70
CA PHE A 25 18.31 4.96 -2.01
C PHE A 25 18.30 5.39 -0.53
N GLY A 26 19.10 4.70 0.28
CA GLY A 26 19.30 4.99 1.69
C GLY A 26 18.24 4.36 2.61
N GLU A 27 18.43 4.56 3.91
CA GLU A 27 17.61 3.92 4.95
C GLU A 27 16.22 4.53 5.08
N CYS A 28 15.32 3.79 5.73
CA CYS A 28 14.01 4.29 6.12
C CYS A 28 14.14 5.40 7.16
N ALA A 29 13.35 6.46 7.00
CA ALA A 29 13.25 7.48 8.04
C ALA A 29 12.51 6.90 9.26
N VAL A 30 12.84 7.40 10.44
CA VAL A 30 12.08 7.10 11.66
C VAL A 30 10.71 7.80 11.54
N VAL A 31 9.66 7.01 11.45
CA VAL A 31 8.27 7.49 11.40
C VAL A 31 7.70 7.38 12.80
N ARG A 32 7.08 8.45 13.30
CA ARG A 32 6.34 8.42 14.57
C ARG A 32 4.98 7.78 14.35
N PRO A 33 4.67 6.61 14.94
CA PRO A 33 3.36 5.99 14.83
C PRO A 33 2.31 6.81 15.57
N MET A 34 1.03 6.56 15.27
CA MET A 34 -0.07 7.16 16.02
C MET A 34 0.04 6.79 17.51
N VAL A 35 -0.04 7.82 18.34
CA VAL A 35 0.05 7.70 19.81
C VAL A 35 -1.30 7.26 20.36
N LEU A 36 -1.28 6.38 21.38
CA LEU A 36 -2.49 5.83 22.02
C LEU A 36 -3.47 5.22 20.99
N PHE A 37 -2.92 4.38 20.11
CA PHE A 37 -3.70 3.76 19.04
C PHE A 37 -4.67 2.70 19.60
N GLU A 38 -5.94 2.86 19.24
CA GLU A 38 -7.04 1.96 19.63
C GLU A 38 -7.38 1.04 18.46
N VAL A 39 -6.73 -0.13 18.42
CA VAL A 39 -6.85 -1.08 17.30
C VAL A 39 -8.29 -1.48 17.00
N ASP A 40 -9.13 -1.67 18.03
CA ASP A 40 -10.53 -2.06 17.87
C ASP A 40 -11.33 -1.02 17.09
N ARG A 41 -11.07 0.28 17.31
CA ARG A 41 -11.72 1.38 16.59
C ARG A 41 -11.20 1.52 15.16
N PHE A 42 -10.01 1.01 14.88
CA PHE A 42 -9.42 1.02 13.54
C PHE A 42 -9.92 -0.15 12.67
N THR A 43 -10.49 -1.20 13.27
CA THR A 43 -11.05 -2.33 12.52
C THR A 43 -12.20 -1.91 11.58
N GLY A 44 -12.58 -2.82 10.70
CA GLY A 44 -13.63 -2.64 9.71
C GLY A 44 -13.06 -2.25 8.34
N GLN A 45 -13.95 -1.75 7.48
CA GLN A 45 -13.61 -1.39 6.10
C GLN A 45 -13.08 0.03 6.00
N TRP A 46 -12.10 0.20 5.12
CA TRP A 46 -11.47 1.45 4.72
C TRP A 46 -11.34 1.48 3.20
N PHE A 47 -11.96 2.43 2.53
CA PHE A 47 -11.75 2.68 1.11
C PHE A 47 -10.37 3.30 0.88
N VAL A 48 -9.66 2.85 -0.14
CA VAL A 48 -8.39 3.46 -0.55
C VAL A 48 -8.72 4.67 -1.43
N ILE A 49 -8.41 5.87 -0.96
CA ILE A 49 -8.66 7.10 -1.72
C ILE A 49 -7.46 7.42 -2.59
N GLU A 50 -6.27 7.38 -1.99
CA GLU A 50 -5.02 7.52 -2.70
C GLU A 50 -3.97 6.55 -2.19
N ARG A 51 -3.05 6.16 -3.05
CA ARG A 51 -1.96 5.26 -2.70
C ARG A 51 -0.70 5.54 -3.48
N PHE A 52 0.43 5.12 -2.94
CA PHE A 52 1.62 4.95 -3.76
C PHE A 52 1.43 3.74 -4.68
N PRO A 53 2.04 3.74 -5.87
CA PRO A 53 2.07 2.55 -6.69
C PRO A 53 2.73 1.41 -5.93
N ASN A 54 2.07 0.26 -5.94
CA ASN A 54 2.61 -1.01 -5.49
C ASN A 54 2.20 -2.10 -6.47
N TRP A 55 2.95 -3.19 -6.46
CA TRP A 55 2.90 -4.16 -7.55
C TRP A 55 1.70 -5.11 -7.46
N TYR A 56 1.25 -5.41 -6.25
CA TYR A 56 0.15 -6.33 -6.02
C TYR A 56 -1.24 -5.67 -6.19
N GLU A 57 -1.35 -4.34 -6.20
CA GLU A 57 -2.64 -3.67 -6.45
C GLU A 57 -2.86 -3.28 -7.93
N ASN A 58 -1.81 -3.33 -8.75
CA ASN A 58 -1.84 -3.28 -10.22
C ASN A 58 -2.71 -2.14 -10.81
N ASP A 59 -2.69 -0.96 -10.20
CA ASP A 59 -3.52 0.19 -10.60
C ASP A 59 -5.05 -0.11 -10.67
N GLY A 60 -5.52 -1.10 -9.91
CA GLY A 60 -6.94 -1.44 -9.82
C GLY A 60 -7.81 -0.34 -9.19
N ALA A 61 -9.07 -0.27 -9.62
CA ALA A 61 -10.09 0.64 -9.13
C ALA A 61 -10.85 0.04 -7.95
N CYS A 62 -11.70 0.85 -7.31
CA CYS A 62 -12.61 0.46 -6.23
C CYS A 62 -11.93 -0.31 -5.10
N ALA A 63 -10.72 0.13 -4.76
CA ALA A 63 -9.90 -0.56 -3.80
C ALA A 63 -10.35 -0.26 -2.37
N TYR A 64 -10.32 -1.28 -1.52
CA TYR A 64 -10.58 -1.15 -0.09
C TYR A 64 -9.72 -2.12 0.70
N GLN A 65 -9.54 -1.81 1.97
CA GLN A 65 -8.89 -2.65 2.96
C GLN A 65 -9.90 -2.95 4.07
N ARG A 66 -10.13 -4.21 4.38
CA ARG A 66 -10.91 -4.64 5.54
C ARG A 66 -9.96 -5.20 6.58
N ILE A 67 -9.96 -4.56 7.74
CA ILE A 67 -9.05 -4.85 8.85
C ILE A 67 -9.82 -5.57 9.94
N GLN A 68 -9.35 -6.75 10.33
CA GLN A 68 -9.88 -7.50 11.46
C GLN A 68 -8.78 -7.76 12.47
N TYR A 69 -9.15 -7.71 13.75
CA TYR A 69 -8.22 -7.90 14.85
C TYR A 69 -8.62 -9.10 15.70
N CYS A 70 -7.75 -10.11 15.71
CA CYS A 70 -7.97 -11.38 16.39
C CYS A 70 -6.80 -11.63 17.35
N ALA A 71 -6.99 -11.27 18.62
CA ALA A 71 -6.04 -11.42 19.73
C ALA A 71 -4.68 -10.72 19.52
N ARG A 72 -3.78 -11.27 18.70
CA ARG A 72 -2.45 -10.70 18.39
C ARG A 72 -2.15 -10.67 16.89
N ARG A 73 -3.19 -10.86 16.08
CA ARG A 73 -3.11 -10.89 14.63
C ARG A 73 -4.02 -9.83 14.05
N ILE A 74 -3.51 -9.16 13.03
CA ILE A 74 -4.29 -8.26 12.18
C ILE A 74 -4.41 -8.96 10.83
N GLU A 75 -5.64 -9.26 10.47
CA GLU A 75 -6.01 -9.83 9.17
C GLU A 75 -6.41 -8.67 8.26
N ILE A 76 -5.74 -8.58 7.11
CA ILE A 76 -5.93 -7.52 6.13
C ILE A 76 -6.45 -8.18 4.86
N GLU A 77 -7.72 -7.92 4.57
CA GLU A 77 -8.29 -8.21 3.26
C GLU A 77 -8.15 -6.96 2.39
N HIS A 78 -7.28 -7.00 1.39
CA HIS A 78 -7.13 -5.94 0.41
C HIS A 78 -7.86 -6.34 -0.87
N ALA A 79 -8.85 -5.56 -1.29
CA ALA A 79 -9.58 -5.82 -2.53
C ALA A 79 -9.44 -4.68 -3.53
N TYR A 80 -9.51 -4.99 -4.82
CA TYR A 80 -9.61 -4.03 -5.92
C TYR A 80 -10.23 -4.68 -7.16
N VAL A 81 -10.72 -3.88 -8.10
CA VAL A 81 -11.28 -4.32 -9.37
C VAL A 81 -10.37 -3.93 -10.51
N LYS A 82 -10.07 -4.88 -11.38
CA LYS A 82 -9.34 -4.65 -12.63
C LYS A 82 -9.84 -5.59 -13.72
N ASP A 83 -10.08 -5.03 -14.90
CA ASP A 83 -10.53 -5.78 -16.09
C ASP A 83 -11.77 -6.66 -15.83
N GLY A 84 -12.70 -6.15 -15.01
CA GLY A 84 -13.93 -6.85 -14.64
C GLY A 84 -13.75 -7.99 -13.63
N ILE A 85 -12.56 -8.12 -13.03
CA ILE A 85 -12.27 -9.11 -11.98
C ILE A 85 -12.03 -8.38 -10.66
N GLN A 86 -12.72 -8.79 -9.61
CA GLN A 86 -12.43 -8.37 -8.24
C GLN A 86 -11.36 -9.27 -7.65
N TYR A 87 -10.19 -8.72 -7.39
CA TYR A 87 -9.12 -9.40 -6.67
C TYR A 87 -9.29 -9.15 -5.18
N ILE A 88 -9.12 -10.19 -4.37
CA ILE A 88 -9.19 -10.12 -2.92
C ILE A 88 -7.94 -10.82 -2.36
N LEU A 89 -7.00 -10.02 -1.86
CA LEU A 89 -5.75 -10.44 -1.28
C LEU A 89 -5.91 -10.57 0.24
N HIS A 90 -5.67 -11.76 0.77
CA HIS A 90 -5.72 -12.04 2.20
C HIS A 90 -4.30 -12.06 2.76
N MET A 91 -3.99 -11.09 3.63
CA MET A 91 -2.68 -10.94 4.25
C MET A 91 -2.79 -10.99 5.76
N ASN A 92 -1.92 -11.78 6.39
CA ASN A 92 -1.81 -11.83 7.84
C ASN A 92 -0.66 -10.97 8.31
N SER A 93 -0.88 -10.28 9.43
CA SER A 93 0.16 -9.50 10.08
C SER A 93 0.10 -9.68 11.60
N SER A 94 1.22 -9.37 12.23
CA SER A 94 1.38 -9.41 13.68
C SER A 94 1.10 -8.04 14.28
N TYR A 95 0.44 -8.02 15.43
CA TYR A 95 0.24 -6.82 16.22
C TYR A 95 0.38 -7.14 17.70
N THR A 96 1.09 -6.29 18.43
CA THR A 96 1.18 -6.42 19.88
C THR A 96 0.19 -5.45 20.52
N PRO A 97 -0.79 -5.95 21.30
CA PRO A 97 -1.78 -5.08 21.94
C PRO A 97 -1.09 -4.04 22.84
N GLY A 98 -1.50 -2.78 22.74
CA GLY A 98 -0.91 -1.67 23.50
C GLY A 98 0.48 -1.22 23.01
N ALA A 99 1.01 -1.82 21.94
CA ALA A 99 2.19 -1.32 21.26
C ALA A 99 1.85 -0.15 20.32
N GLU A 100 2.88 0.45 19.75
CA GLU A 100 2.76 1.45 18.69
C GLU A 100 1.89 0.93 17.53
N ALA A 101 1.30 1.84 16.76
CA ALA A 101 0.40 1.55 15.65
C ALA A 101 1.12 0.96 14.42
N VAL A 102 1.82 -0.16 14.60
CA VAL A 102 2.67 -0.82 13.62
C VAL A 102 2.23 -2.28 13.47
N PHE A 103 1.86 -2.66 12.25
CA PHE A 103 1.52 -4.03 11.87
C PHE A 103 2.72 -4.68 11.19
N GLY A 104 3.22 -5.76 11.78
CA GLY A 104 4.36 -6.49 11.25
C GLY A 104 3.92 -7.48 10.18
N VAL A 105 4.28 -7.22 8.92
CA VAL A 105 4.02 -8.10 7.78
C VAL A 105 5.23 -8.98 7.52
N GLN A 106 5.02 -10.29 7.36
CA GLN A 106 6.07 -11.23 6.97
C GLN A 106 6.16 -11.30 5.44
N GLU A 107 7.36 -11.51 4.91
CA GLU A 107 7.57 -11.80 3.49
C GLU A 107 6.69 -12.99 3.06
N ASN A 108 5.90 -12.78 2.00
CA ASN A 108 4.93 -13.75 1.50
C ASN A 108 4.72 -13.59 -0.01
N SER A 109 3.92 -14.46 -0.62
CA SER A 109 3.65 -14.47 -2.06
C SER A 109 2.97 -13.20 -2.61
N VAL A 110 2.40 -12.34 -1.75
CA VAL A 110 1.74 -11.06 -2.09
C VAL A 110 2.57 -9.85 -1.67
N ASP A 111 3.32 -9.92 -0.58
CA ASP A 111 4.28 -8.90 -0.17
C ASP A 111 5.67 -9.52 -0.04
N LEU A 112 6.43 -9.42 -1.14
CA LEU A 112 7.76 -10.01 -1.26
C LEU A 112 8.82 -9.35 -0.37
N VAL A 113 8.54 -8.18 0.22
CA VAL A 113 9.49 -7.46 1.06
C VAL A 113 9.11 -7.47 2.55
N GLY A 114 7.90 -7.94 2.88
CA GLY A 114 7.39 -7.95 4.26
C GLY A 114 7.32 -6.54 4.82
N MET A 115 6.57 -5.66 4.14
CA MET A 115 6.48 -4.24 4.44
C MET A 115 5.78 -4.01 5.77
N PRO A 116 6.46 -3.50 6.82
CA PRO A 116 5.76 -3.11 8.04
C PRO A 116 4.82 -1.94 7.72
N LEU A 117 3.60 -1.98 8.27
CA LEU A 117 2.58 -0.96 8.04
C LEU A 117 2.39 -0.13 9.30
N THR A 118 2.72 1.15 9.23
CA THR A 118 2.54 2.09 10.35
C THR A 118 1.32 2.96 10.10
N VAL A 119 0.36 2.97 11.02
CA VAL A 119 -0.71 3.97 11.05
C VAL A 119 -0.11 5.27 11.61
N VAL A 120 0.01 6.26 10.75
CA VAL A 120 0.64 7.56 11.06
C VAL A 120 -0.35 8.50 11.73
N SER A 121 -1.57 8.56 11.20
CA SER A 121 -2.64 9.43 11.68
C SER A 121 -3.99 8.84 11.28
N THR A 122 -4.95 8.86 12.18
CA THR A 122 -6.35 8.58 11.88
C THR A 122 -7.24 9.24 12.93
N ASP A 123 -8.45 9.59 12.54
CA ASP A 123 -9.53 9.95 13.46
C ASP A 123 -10.50 8.79 13.72
N TYR A 124 -10.18 7.60 13.20
CA TYR A 124 -10.95 6.34 13.23
C TYR A 124 -12.25 6.34 12.44
N THR A 125 -12.89 7.50 12.24
CA THR A 125 -14.24 7.62 11.70
C THR A 125 -14.31 8.19 10.30
N ASN A 126 -13.28 8.90 9.83
CA ASN A 126 -13.31 9.52 8.51
C ASN A 126 -12.08 9.16 7.68
N TYR A 127 -10.87 9.31 8.21
CA TYR A 127 -9.65 9.11 7.43
C TYR A 127 -8.56 8.35 8.18
N ALA A 128 -7.65 7.74 7.43
CA ALA A 128 -6.38 7.24 7.95
C ALA A 128 -5.23 7.42 6.97
N VAL A 129 -4.03 7.61 7.49
CA VAL A 129 -2.77 7.63 6.74
C VAL A 129 -1.93 6.45 7.21
N VAL A 130 -1.64 5.55 6.28
CA VAL A 130 -0.81 4.37 6.52
C VAL A 130 0.45 4.50 5.68
N HIS A 131 1.61 4.22 6.27
CA HIS A 131 2.90 4.29 5.61
C HIS A 131 3.70 3.03 5.92
N GLY A 132 4.36 2.48 4.90
CA GLY A 132 5.31 1.39 5.03
C GLY A 132 6.66 1.75 4.43
N CYS A 133 7.73 1.35 5.12
CA CYS A 133 9.08 1.40 4.57
C CYS A 133 9.89 0.17 4.97
N ARG A 134 10.58 -0.43 4.00
CA ARG A 134 11.49 -1.55 4.20
C ARG A 134 12.82 -1.25 3.52
N TYR A 135 13.92 -1.31 4.27
CA TYR A 135 15.26 -1.15 3.73
C TYR A 135 15.88 -2.53 3.42
N ASP A 136 16.42 -2.67 2.20
CA ASP A 136 17.25 -3.78 1.79
C ASP A 136 18.73 -3.35 1.84
N ALA A 137 19.46 -3.92 2.78
CA ALA A 137 20.88 -3.60 2.99
C ALA A 137 21.79 -4.14 1.87
N GLY A 138 21.39 -5.23 1.19
CA GLY A 138 22.15 -5.80 0.09
C GLY A 138 22.09 -4.93 -1.16
N LEU A 139 20.92 -4.36 -1.45
CA LEU A 139 20.71 -3.45 -2.58
C LEU A 139 20.93 -1.97 -2.22
N ARG A 140 21.05 -1.64 -0.93
CA ARG A 140 21.13 -0.25 -0.40
C ARG A 140 19.95 0.62 -0.85
N LEU A 141 18.79 -0.01 -0.99
CA LEU A 141 17.55 0.57 -1.46
C LEU A 141 16.46 0.37 -0.41
N LYS A 142 15.51 1.31 -0.35
CA LYS A 142 14.29 1.17 0.42
C LYS A 142 13.08 1.11 -0.51
N TYR A 143 12.11 0.31 -0.11
CA TYR A 143 10.78 0.23 -0.67
C TYR A 143 9.87 1.09 0.20
N ILE A 144 9.02 1.91 -0.42
CA ILE A 144 8.09 2.80 0.26
C ILE A 144 6.69 2.57 -0.29
N SER A 145 5.72 2.40 0.61
CA SER A 145 4.30 2.36 0.26
C SER A 145 3.53 3.29 1.18
N ALA A 146 2.44 3.86 0.68
CA ALA A 146 1.58 4.71 1.49
C ALA A 146 0.15 4.64 0.98
N TRP A 147 -0.81 4.81 1.89
CA TRP A 147 -2.23 4.84 1.60
C TRP A 147 -2.89 5.96 2.40
N ILE A 148 -3.75 6.70 1.72
CA ILE A 148 -4.76 7.57 2.33
C ILE A 148 -6.08 6.82 2.22
N LEU A 149 -6.66 6.53 3.37
CA LEU A 149 -7.86 5.73 3.52
C LEU A 149 -9.03 6.59 3.98
N SER A 150 -10.25 6.20 3.65
CA SER A 150 -11.49 6.82 4.10
C SER A 150 -12.51 5.77 4.56
N ARG A 151 -13.40 6.13 5.48
CA ARG A 151 -14.56 5.27 5.82
C ARG A 151 -15.63 5.26 4.73
N GLU A 152 -15.63 6.28 3.88
CA GLU A 152 -16.55 6.43 2.75
C GLU A 152 -15.79 6.33 1.41
N PRO A 153 -16.47 6.06 0.27
CA PRO A 153 -15.82 6.00 -1.04
C PRO A 153 -15.18 7.32 -1.50
N THR A 154 -15.49 8.43 -0.82
CA THR A 154 -14.89 9.74 -1.04
C THR A 154 -14.35 10.31 0.26
N LEU A 155 -13.52 11.33 0.18
CA LEU A 155 -13.00 12.05 1.34
C LEU A 155 -13.11 13.56 1.09
N PRO A 156 -13.65 14.34 2.05
CA PRO A 156 -13.67 15.80 1.97
C PRO A 156 -12.29 16.39 1.67
N GLU A 157 -12.25 17.46 0.88
CA GLU A 157 -10.99 18.04 0.37
C GLU A 157 -10.07 18.54 1.50
N ASP A 158 -10.64 19.08 2.57
CA ASP A 158 -9.91 19.52 3.76
C ASP A 158 -9.23 18.35 4.49
N LEU A 159 -9.95 17.24 4.68
CA LEU A 159 -9.39 16.01 5.28
C LEU A 159 -8.36 15.35 4.36
N LEU A 160 -8.60 15.34 3.05
CA LEU A 160 -7.63 14.83 2.08
C LEU A 160 -6.33 15.65 2.09
N LYS A 161 -6.45 16.98 2.12
CA LYS A 161 -5.29 17.88 2.24
C LYS A 161 -4.55 17.66 3.55
N GLN A 162 -5.26 17.49 4.66
CA GLN A 162 -4.67 17.15 5.95
C GLN A 162 -3.91 15.82 5.89
N ALA A 163 -4.51 14.77 5.33
CA ALA A 163 -3.90 13.45 5.18
C ALA A 163 -2.62 13.51 4.32
N ARG A 164 -2.66 14.21 3.18
CA ARG A 164 -1.47 14.44 2.32
C ARG A 164 -0.36 15.19 3.05
N ASN A 165 -0.70 16.19 3.87
CA ASN A 165 0.28 16.91 4.68
C ASN A 165 0.92 16.04 5.75
N GLN A 166 0.14 15.19 6.42
CA GLN A 166 0.67 14.21 7.38
C GLN A 166 1.63 13.24 6.69
N LEU A 167 1.28 12.73 5.51
CA LEU A 167 2.16 11.86 4.73
C LEU A 167 3.46 12.59 4.34
N THR A 168 3.36 13.80 3.81
CA THR A 168 4.51 14.58 3.32
C THR A 168 5.43 15.08 4.44
N SER A 169 4.97 15.04 5.69
CA SER A 169 5.81 15.29 6.87
C SER A 169 6.85 14.19 7.10
N ILE A 170 6.61 12.99 6.56
CA ILE A 170 7.55 11.86 6.63
C ILE A 170 8.61 12.08 5.56
N PRO A 171 9.92 12.07 5.93
CA PRO A 171 10.97 12.20 4.96
C PRO A 171 10.82 11.14 3.87
N PHE A 172 10.98 11.55 2.61
CA PHE A 172 10.92 10.70 1.42
C PHE A 172 9.53 10.21 0.97
N ALA A 173 8.49 10.36 1.80
CA ALA A 173 7.11 10.07 1.42
C ALA A 173 6.45 11.32 0.81
N ASN A 174 6.58 11.50 -0.50
CA ASN A 174 6.05 12.69 -1.18
C ASN A 174 4.64 12.45 -1.75
N ALA A 175 3.74 13.42 -1.58
CA ALA A 175 2.40 13.39 -2.20
C ALA A 175 2.43 13.26 -3.74
N ALA A 176 3.51 13.65 -4.41
CA ALA A 176 3.69 13.47 -5.86
C ALA A 176 3.67 12.01 -6.31
N TYR A 177 3.89 11.05 -5.41
CA TYR A 177 3.76 9.64 -5.72
C TYR A 177 2.33 9.11 -5.52
N LEU A 178 1.41 9.91 -4.95
CA LEU A 178 0.03 9.46 -4.75
C LEU A 178 -0.69 9.37 -6.09
N LYS A 179 -1.29 8.22 -6.32
CA LYS A 179 -2.29 7.98 -7.35
C LYS A 179 -3.66 7.89 -6.68
N SER A 180 -4.61 8.64 -7.18
CA SER A 180 -6.01 8.54 -6.75
C SER A 180 -6.61 7.23 -7.27
N VAL A 181 -7.40 6.56 -6.44
CA VAL A 181 -8.12 5.33 -6.80
C VAL A 181 -9.55 5.71 -7.18
N ASP A 182 -9.97 5.28 -8.36
CA ASP A 182 -11.33 5.53 -8.85
C ASP A 182 -12.33 4.66 -8.07
N GLN A 183 -13.27 5.30 -7.37
CA GLN A 183 -14.32 4.64 -6.57
C GLN A 183 -15.70 4.73 -7.24
N ASN A 184 -15.77 5.12 -8.53
CA ASN A 184 -17.02 5.24 -9.27
C ASN A 184 -17.67 3.86 -9.49
N GLU A 185 -18.99 3.81 -9.37
CA GLU A 185 -19.78 2.58 -9.46
C GLU A 185 -19.52 1.78 -10.75
N ASP A 186 -19.34 2.45 -11.89
CA ASP A 186 -19.05 1.80 -13.17
C ASP A 186 -17.69 1.06 -13.18
N LYS A 187 -16.69 1.59 -12.46
CA LYS A 187 -15.39 0.94 -12.32
C LYS A 187 -15.40 -0.18 -11.27
N CYS A 188 -16.38 -0.18 -10.38
CA CYS A 188 -16.54 -1.20 -9.34
C CYS A 188 -17.22 -2.47 -9.85
N LYS A 189 -17.77 -2.46 -11.06
CA LYS A 189 -18.40 -3.62 -11.68
C LYS A 189 -17.38 -4.73 -11.92
N SER A 190 -17.65 -5.90 -11.36
CA SER A 190 -16.89 -7.11 -11.59
C SER A 190 -17.84 -8.27 -11.91
N TYR A 191 -17.35 -9.23 -12.69
CA TYR A 191 -18.07 -10.43 -13.10
C TYR A 191 -17.47 -11.69 -12.47
N TRP A 192 -16.23 -11.59 -11.99
CA TRP A 192 -15.47 -12.68 -11.38
C TRP A 192 -14.78 -12.18 -10.13
N THR A 193 -14.54 -13.10 -9.18
CA THR A 193 -13.78 -12.81 -7.96
C THR A 193 -12.62 -13.78 -7.85
N ALA A 194 -11.42 -13.25 -7.64
CA ALA A 194 -10.20 -14.01 -7.45
C ALA A 194 -9.69 -13.81 -6.02
N HIS A 195 -9.72 -14.89 -5.22
CA HIS A 195 -9.16 -14.88 -3.88
C HIS A 195 -7.69 -15.32 -3.92
N VAL A 196 -6.80 -14.51 -3.37
CA VAL A 196 -5.37 -14.80 -3.23
C VAL A 196 -5.05 -14.82 -1.75
N THR A 197 -4.67 -16.00 -1.23
CA THR A 197 -4.19 -16.11 0.15
C THR A 197 -2.68 -16.02 0.16
N ALA A 198 -2.14 -15.09 0.95
CA ALA A 198 -0.70 -14.94 1.11
C ALA A 198 -0.09 -16.22 1.72
N VAL A 199 0.94 -16.75 1.05
CA VAL A 199 1.73 -17.88 1.54
C VAL A 199 3.08 -17.33 1.98
N ASN A 200 3.43 -17.55 3.25
CA ASN A 200 4.70 -17.09 3.81
C ASN A 200 5.88 -17.71 3.06
N ILE A 201 6.87 -16.89 2.73
CA ILE A 201 8.10 -17.37 2.08
C ILE A 201 9.04 -17.85 3.18
N ASN A 202 9.27 -19.16 3.22
CA ASN A 202 10.21 -19.77 4.14
C ASN A 202 11.60 -19.84 3.49
N LYS A 203 12.53 -18.98 3.93
CA LYS A 203 13.89 -18.90 3.33
C LYS A 203 14.70 -20.20 3.50
N ASP A 204 14.30 -21.07 4.42
CA ASP A 204 14.94 -22.37 4.65
C ASP A 204 14.54 -23.43 3.61
N GLU A 205 13.45 -23.24 2.87
CA GLU A 205 12.99 -24.16 1.81
C GLU A 205 13.56 -23.82 0.42
N LEU A 206 14.32 -22.72 0.31
CA LEU A 206 14.93 -22.23 -0.93
C LEU A 206 16.43 -22.56 -1.05
N LYS A 207 16.96 -23.41 -0.16
CA LYS A 207 18.33 -23.95 -0.18
C LYS A 207 18.33 -25.40 -0.63
#